data_AF-A0A1B8AIK7-F1
#
_entry.id   AF-A0A1B8AIK7-F1
#
_cell.length_a   1.000
_cell.length_b   1.000
_cell.length_c   1.000
_cell.angle_alpha   90.00
_cell.angle_beta   90.00
_cell.angle_gamma   90.00
#
_symmetry.space_group_name_H-M   'P 1'
#
loop_
_entity.id
_entity.type
_entity.pdbx_description
1 polymer ?
#
loop_
_entity_poly.entity_id
_entity_poly.type
_entity_poly.pdbx_seq_one_letter_code
_entity_poly.pdbx_strand_id
1 'polypeptide(L)'
;MVDCEDENGTNGWRSHCEAIGLTENRYRLNAEGDLHTIPLDDWRHSDTGGDTLNFIQEQTEAYLREERVLNYIDMIAQKAVEIRRQRAATEQWERFAVDVTYRCNKCKNKQYDTRAKLREHLQKGVGHKGERVSDGRELEMRLNAARTIH
;
A
#
# COMPACT_ATOMS: atom_id res chain seq x y z
N MET A 1 -14.90 14.92 24.63
CA MET A 1 -14.62 14.91 23.18
C MET A 1 -15.00 16.29 22.68
N VAL A 2 -14.08 17.25 22.72
CA VAL A 2 -14.33 18.62 22.28
C VAL A 2 -13.64 18.77 20.95
N ASP A 3 -14.42 19.01 19.91
CA ASP A 3 -13.92 19.19 18.55
C ASP A 3 -13.50 20.65 18.39
N CYS A 4 -12.24 20.95 18.67
CA CYS A 4 -11.73 22.33 18.72
C CYS A 4 -11.60 22.98 17.33
N GLU A 5 -11.93 22.26 16.26
CA GLU A 5 -11.67 22.66 14.87
C GLU A 5 -12.96 22.74 14.00
N ASP A 6 -14.15 22.66 14.60
CA ASP A 6 -15.46 22.74 13.91
C ASP A 6 -15.53 21.87 12.63
N GLU A 7 -15.71 22.49 11.44
CA GLU A 7 -15.78 21.79 10.15
C GLU A 7 -14.46 21.08 9.78
N ASN A 8 -13.34 21.58 10.26
CA ASN A 8 -12.03 20.95 10.05
C ASN A 8 -11.75 19.85 11.08
N GLY A 9 -12.56 19.79 12.13
CA GLY A 9 -12.49 18.83 13.21
C GLY A 9 -12.95 17.43 12.84
N THR A 10 -12.82 16.51 13.80
CA THR A 10 -13.11 15.09 13.58
C THR A 10 -14.56 14.87 13.16
N ASN A 11 -15.51 15.64 13.71
CA ASN A 11 -16.92 15.54 13.36
C ASN A 11 -17.24 16.17 12.00
N GLY A 12 -16.59 17.28 11.66
CA GLY A 12 -16.69 17.88 10.33
C GLY A 12 -16.21 16.93 9.24
N TRP A 13 -15.06 16.29 9.44
CA TRP A 13 -14.54 15.26 8.54
C TRP A 13 -15.46 14.04 8.43
N ARG A 14 -16.03 13.55 9.54
CA ARG A 14 -17.01 12.44 9.50
C ARG A 14 -18.24 12.80 8.67
N SER A 15 -18.77 14.01 8.88
CA SER A 15 -19.94 14.52 8.14
C SER A 15 -19.64 14.61 6.64
N HIS A 16 -18.45 15.08 6.27
CA HIS A 16 -18.02 15.11 4.88
C HIS A 16 -17.90 13.71 4.27
N CYS A 17 -17.27 12.76 4.98
CA CYS A 17 -17.19 11.37 4.53
C CYS A 17 -18.58 10.77 4.29
N GLU A 18 -19.55 11.04 5.17
CA GLU A 18 -20.92 10.57 5.03
C GLU A 18 -21.62 11.19 3.82
N ALA A 19 -21.44 12.50 3.59
CA ALA A 19 -21.99 13.20 2.44
C ALA A 19 -21.50 12.65 1.09
N ILE A 20 -20.26 12.14 1.02
CA ILE A 20 -19.70 11.54 -0.21
C ILE A 20 -19.84 10.02 -0.26
N GLY A 21 -20.58 9.41 0.68
CA GLY A 21 -20.83 7.96 0.71
C GLY A 21 -19.63 7.11 1.17
N LEU A 22 -18.62 7.72 1.78
CA LEU A 22 -17.51 7.01 2.42
C LEU A 22 -17.89 6.61 3.85
N THR A 23 -18.58 5.48 3.97
CA THR A 23 -19.09 4.95 5.25
C THR A 23 -18.19 3.88 5.86
N GLU A 24 -17.35 3.22 5.06
CA GLU A 24 -16.51 2.10 5.50
C GLU A 24 -15.01 2.43 5.43
N ASN A 25 -14.21 1.74 6.24
CA ASN A 25 -12.73 1.84 6.26
C ASN A 25 -12.20 3.28 6.38
N ARG A 26 -12.88 4.12 7.16
CA ARG A 26 -12.52 5.52 7.39
C ARG A 26 -11.73 5.65 8.70
N TYR A 27 -10.51 6.15 8.61
CA TYR A 27 -9.62 6.37 9.74
C TYR A 27 -9.11 7.80 9.70
N ARG A 28 -9.28 8.54 10.80
CA ARG A 28 -8.67 9.86 10.99
C ARG A 28 -7.63 9.74 12.09
N LEU A 29 -6.36 9.86 11.70
CA LEU A 29 -5.25 9.93 12.63
C LEU A 29 -4.99 11.40 12.90
N ASN A 30 -5.38 11.86 14.09
CA ASN A 30 -5.16 13.22 14.55
C ASN A 30 -4.81 13.17 16.03
N ALA A 31 -3.65 13.71 16.38
CA ALA A 31 -3.24 13.83 17.78
C ALA A 31 -4.11 14.90 18.45
N GLU A 32 -4.70 14.57 19.60
CA GLU A 32 -5.40 15.55 20.41
C GLU A 32 -4.36 16.39 21.17
N GLY A 33 -4.49 17.71 21.15
CA GLY A 33 -3.60 18.60 21.90
C GLY A 33 -3.22 19.87 21.14
N ASP A 34 -2.17 20.53 21.62
CA ASP A 34 -1.83 21.90 21.25
C ASP A 34 -0.94 22.00 20.00
N LEU A 35 -0.72 20.90 19.26
CA LEU A 35 0.07 20.94 18.02
C LEU A 35 -0.48 21.94 16.99
N HIS A 36 -1.81 22.12 16.96
CA HIS A 36 -2.47 23.11 16.12
C HIS A 36 -2.14 24.56 16.49
N THR A 37 -1.60 24.82 17.69
CA THR A 37 -1.24 26.16 18.16
C THR A 37 0.17 26.58 17.72
N ILE A 38 0.99 25.64 17.26
CA ILE A 38 2.36 25.90 16.83
C ILE A 38 2.33 26.57 15.44
N PRO A 39 2.95 27.75 15.27
CA PRO A 39 3.08 28.37 13.96
C PRO A 39 3.87 27.48 13.00
N LEU A 40 3.42 27.38 11.74
CA LEU A 40 4.02 26.49 10.73
C LEU A 40 5.51 26.74 10.46
N ASP A 41 6.01 27.96 10.70
CA ASP A 41 7.41 28.34 10.44
C ASP A 41 8.27 28.39 11.72
N ASP A 42 7.72 28.08 12.89
CA ASP A 42 8.42 28.18 14.18
C ASP A 42 9.69 27.31 14.23
N TRP A 43 9.66 26.15 13.56
CA TRP A 43 10.81 25.25 13.42
C TRP A 43 12.03 25.85 12.68
N ARG A 44 11.84 26.95 11.92
CA ARG A 44 12.92 27.57 11.13
C ARG A 44 13.83 28.48 11.97
N HIS A 45 13.33 28.99 13.09
CA HIS A 45 14.08 29.91 13.92
C HIS A 45 15.21 29.15 14.63
N SER A 46 16.44 29.69 14.60
CA SER A 46 17.61 29.06 15.21
C SER A 46 17.45 28.84 16.71
N ASP A 47 16.67 29.71 17.34
CA ASP A 47 16.57 29.81 18.80
C ASP A 47 15.44 28.94 19.37
N THR A 48 14.38 28.68 18.59
CA THR A 48 13.21 27.90 19.02
C THR A 48 13.03 26.59 18.26
N GLY A 49 13.63 26.46 17.07
CA GLY A 49 13.29 25.36 16.16
C GLY A 49 13.65 23.98 16.68
N GLY A 50 14.70 23.85 17.49
CA GLY A 50 15.03 22.59 18.17
C GLY A 50 13.94 22.16 19.16
N ASP A 51 13.43 23.11 19.95
CA ASP A 51 12.39 22.85 20.95
C ASP A 51 11.05 22.53 20.29
N THR A 52 10.71 23.25 19.21
CA THR A 52 9.51 22.99 18.41
C THR A 52 9.52 21.56 17.86
N LEU A 53 10.63 21.12 17.28
CA LEU A 53 10.76 19.77 16.73
C LEU A 53 10.70 18.69 17.81
N ASN A 54 11.38 18.90 18.94
CA ASN A 54 11.32 17.99 20.07
C ASN A 54 9.89 17.85 20.62
N PHE A 55 9.18 18.97 20.78
CA PHE A 55 7.80 18.95 21.24
C PHE A 55 6.88 18.20 20.26
N ILE A 56 7.00 18.47 18.94
CA ILE A 56 6.24 17.73 17.92
C ILE A 56 6.53 16.23 17.99
N GLN A 57 7.79 15.85 18.15
CA GLN A 57 8.19 14.45 18.28
C GLN A 57 7.58 13.81 19.52
N GLU A 58 7.68 14.44 20.69
CA GLU A 58 7.13 13.91 21.95
C GLU A 58 5.62 13.71 21.88
N GLN A 59 4.88 14.70 21.35
CA GLN A 59 3.44 14.58 21.17
C GLN A 59 3.07 13.48 20.18
N THR A 60 3.82 13.36 19.08
CA THR A 60 3.61 12.30 18.08
C THR A 60 3.90 10.93 18.65
N GLU A 61 4.99 10.75 19.40
CA GLU A 61 5.33 9.49 20.05
C GLU A 61 4.30 9.09 21.11
N ALA A 62 3.82 10.05 21.91
CA ALA A 62 2.77 9.80 22.87
C ALA A 62 1.48 9.33 22.18
N TYR A 63 1.07 10.03 21.11
CA TYR A 63 -0.09 9.66 20.31
C TYR A 63 0.04 8.26 19.69
N LEU A 64 1.21 7.93 19.13
CA LEU A 64 1.46 6.62 18.51
C LEU A 64 1.50 5.47 19.54
N ARG A 65 1.70 5.74 20.83
CA ARG A 65 1.64 4.74 21.91
C ARG A 65 0.22 4.47 22.39
N GLU A 66 -0.77 5.28 22.00
CA GLU A 66 -2.16 5.04 22.36
C GLU A 66 -2.68 3.76 21.72
N GLU A 67 -3.25 2.86 22.52
CA GLU A 67 -3.76 1.56 22.04
C GLU A 67 -4.78 1.72 20.90
N ARG A 68 -5.64 2.75 20.96
CA ARG A 68 -6.60 3.05 19.89
C ARG A 68 -5.91 3.37 18.55
N VAL A 69 -4.78 4.06 18.59
CA VAL A 69 -4.03 4.49 17.40
C VAL A 69 -3.28 3.31 16.80
N LEU A 70 -2.64 2.50 17.64
CA LEU A 70 -2.01 1.25 17.22
C LEU A 70 -3.01 0.33 16.52
N ASN A 71 -4.19 0.14 17.11
CA ASN A 71 -5.26 -0.67 16.51
C ASN A 71 -5.71 -0.12 15.14
N TYR A 72 -5.85 1.20 14.99
CA TYR A 72 -6.17 1.80 13.69
C TYR A 72 -5.06 1.59 12.66
N ILE A 73 -3.79 1.76 13.04
CA ILE A 73 -2.65 1.54 12.14
C ILE A 73 -2.63 0.08 11.67
N ASP A 74 -2.85 -0.87 12.58
CA ASP A 74 -2.91 -2.30 12.24
C ASP A 74 -4.07 -2.63 11.29
N MET A 75 -5.27 -2.07 11.55
CA MET A 75 -6.42 -2.23 10.65
C MET A 75 -6.16 -1.64 9.26
N ILE A 76 -5.55 -0.46 9.19
CA ILE A 76 -5.15 0.18 7.92
C ILE A 76 -4.15 -0.71 7.19
N ALA A 77 -3.12 -1.20 7.88
CA ALA A 77 -2.09 -2.05 7.30
C ALA A 77 -2.66 -3.36 6.75
N GLN A 78 -3.52 -4.03 7.52
CA GLN A 78 -4.21 -5.25 7.09
C GLN A 78 -5.06 -4.99 5.84
N LYS A 79 -5.85 -3.91 5.83
CA LYS A 79 -6.69 -3.56 4.68
C LYS A 79 -5.87 -3.19 3.45
N ALA A 80 -4.77 -2.47 3.63
CA ALA A 80 -3.84 -2.15 2.54
C ALA A 80 -3.23 -3.42 1.93
N VAL A 81 -2.84 -4.39 2.75
CA VAL A 81 -2.35 -5.70 2.29
C VAL A 81 -3.45 -6.49 1.58
N GLU A 82 -4.67 -6.50 2.09
CA GLU A 82 -5.81 -7.15 1.44
C GLU A 82 -6.08 -6.56 0.05
N ILE A 83 -6.17 -5.23 -0.06
CA ILE A 83 -6.36 -4.52 -1.34
C ILE A 83 -5.20 -4.81 -2.29
N ARG A 84 -3.97 -4.82 -1.77
CA ARG A 84 -2.77 -5.19 -2.56
C ARG A 84 -2.91 -6.60 -3.12
N ARG A 85 -3.31 -7.59 -2.31
CA ARG A 85 -3.53 -8.98 -2.76
C ARG A 85 -4.69 -9.09 -3.76
N GLN A 86 -5.78 -8.37 -3.56
CA GLN A 86 -6.90 -8.34 -4.52
C GLN A 86 -6.45 -7.78 -5.88
N ARG A 87 -5.66 -6.70 -5.89
CA ARG A 87 -5.06 -6.18 -7.13
C ARG A 87 -4.15 -7.22 -7.78
N ALA A 88 -3.36 -7.95 -6.99
CA ALA A 88 -2.48 -9.01 -7.48
C ALA A 88 -3.21 -10.19 -8.16
N ALA A 89 -4.51 -10.38 -7.91
CA ALA A 89 -5.30 -11.40 -8.60
C ALA A 89 -5.43 -11.11 -10.11
N THR A 90 -5.11 -9.89 -10.55
CA THR A 90 -5.03 -9.53 -11.97
C THR A 90 -3.57 -9.52 -12.44
N GLU A 91 -3.33 -10.07 -13.63
CA GLU A 91 -1.97 -10.23 -14.18
C GLU A 91 -1.22 -8.90 -14.38
N GLN A 92 -1.97 -7.80 -14.55
CA GLN A 92 -1.43 -6.47 -14.74
C GLN A 92 -0.74 -5.95 -13.47
N TRP A 93 -1.23 -6.31 -12.29
CA TRP A 93 -0.78 -5.75 -11.02
C TRP A 93 0.01 -6.75 -10.16
N GLU A 94 0.06 -8.02 -10.54
CA GLU A 94 0.72 -9.08 -9.75
C GLU A 94 2.19 -8.77 -9.40
N ARG A 95 2.99 -8.24 -10.34
CA ARG A 95 4.38 -7.84 -10.04
C ARG A 95 4.42 -6.69 -9.05
N PHE A 96 3.69 -5.61 -9.31
CA PHE A 96 3.64 -4.44 -8.42
C PHE A 96 3.15 -4.83 -7.02
N ALA A 97 2.18 -5.73 -6.96
CA ALA A 97 1.51 -6.10 -5.73
C ALA A 97 2.19 -7.24 -4.96
N VAL A 98 3.06 -8.07 -5.56
CA VAL A 98 3.64 -9.24 -4.86
C VAL A 98 5.15 -9.39 -5.06
N ASP A 99 5.79 -8.42 -5.72
CA ASP A 99 7.22 -8.47 -6.09
C ASP A 99 7.64 -9.80 -6.74
N VAL A 100 6.82 -10.23 -7.69
CA VAL A 100 6.99 -11.50 -8.40
C VAL A 100 7.74 -11.28 -9.70
N THR A 101 8.66 -12.19 -10.01
CA THR A 101 9.22 -12.37 -11.36
C THR A 101 8.91 -13.76 -11.90
N TYR A 102 8.90 -13.88 -13.23
CA TYR A 102 8.57 -15.11 -13.94
C TYR A 102 9.78 -15.64 -14.71
N ARG A 103 10.15 -16.90 -14.52
CA ARG A 103 11.27 -17.52 -15.23
C ARG A 103 10.85 -18.79 -15.96
N CYS A 104 11.06 -18.81 -17.27
CA CYS A 104 10.86 -20.03 -18.04
C CYS A 104 11.96 -21.05 -17.72
N ASN A 105 11.56 -22.25 -17.29
CA ASN A 105 12.48 -23.35 -16.97
C ASN A 105 13.35 -23.81 -18.16
N LYS A 106 12.86 -23.68 -19.40
CA LYS A 106 13.60 -24.03 -20.62
C LYS A 106 14.51 -22.91 -21.13
N CYS A 107 14.32 -21.67 -20.68
CA CYS A 107 15.12 -20.51 -21.11
C CYS A 107 16.05 -20.04 -20.00
N LYS A 108 17.35 -20.32 -20.13
CA LYS A 108 18.32 -20.07 -19.05
C LYS A 108 18.38 -18.62 -18.57
N ASN A 109 18.20 -17.62 -19.45
CA ASN A 109 18.48 -16.21 -19.12
C ASN A 109 17.29 -15.24 -19.30
N LYS A 110 16.09 -15.74 -19.61
CA LYS A 110 14.92 -14.86 -19.77
C LYS A 110 14.08 -14.81 -18.51
N GLN A 111 13.99 -13.62 -17.93
CA GLN A 111 13.00 -13.28 -16.91
C GLN A 111 11.90 -12.44 -17.57
N TYR A 112 10.68 -12.66 -17.10
CA TYR A 112 9.49 -11.93 -17.51
C TYR A 112 8.97 -11.16 -16.31
N ASP A 113 8.62 -9.91 -16.54
CA ASP A 113 8.09 -9.00 -15.53
C ASP A 113 6.60 -9.22 -15.24
N THR A 114 5.90 -9.93 -16.10
CA THR A 114 4.46 -10.17 -16.00
C THR A 114 4.13 -11.57 -16.47
N ARG A 115 3.04 -12.12 -15.90
CA ARG A 115 2.49 -13.41 -16.30
C ARG A 115 2.11 -13.43 -17.77
N ALA A 116 1.54 -12.33 -18.27
CA ALA A 116 1.16 -12.15 -19.67
C ALA A 116 2.35 -12.29 -20.64
N LYS A 117 3.51 -11.70 -20.33
CA LYS A 117 4.70 -11.84 -21.19
C LYS A 117 5.26 -13.27 -21.19
N LEU A 118 5.23 -13.96 -20.04
CA LEU A 118 5.58 -15.38 -20.02
C LEU A 118 4.58 -16.22 -20.82
N ARG A 119 3.27 -15.92 -20.72
CA ARG A 119 2.22 -16.59 -21.50
C ARG A 119 2.49 -16.45 -22.99
N GLU A 120 2.71 -15.23 -23.46
CA GLU A 120 3.01 -14.93 -24.85
C GLU A 120 4.25 -15.70 -25.33
N HIS A 121 5.31 -15.76 -24.51
CA HIS A 121 6.51 -16.56 -24.82
C HIS A 121 6.20 -18.05 -25.00
N LEU A 122 5.43 -18.64 -24.08
CA LEU A 122 5.05 -20.06 -24.12
C LEU A 122 4.15 -20.39 -25.32
N GLN A 123 3.21 -19.51 -25.66
CA GLN A 123 2.28 -19.69 -26.78
C GLN A 123 2.98 -19.48 -28.13
N LYS A 124 3.91 -18.52 -28.23
CA LYS A 124 4.71 -18.31 -29.45
C LYS A 124 5.72 -19.43 -29.67
N GLY A 125 6.19 -20.09 -28.61
CA GLY A 125 7.21 -21.14 -28.65
C GLY A 125 8.59 -20.62 -29.06
N VAL A 126 8.80 -19.29 -29.03
CA VAL A 126 10.02 -18.61 -29.46
C VAL A 126 11.12 -18.85 -28.41
N GLY A 127 11.95 -19.86 -28.67
CA GLY A 127 12.99 -20.35 -27.74
C GLY A 127 12.79 -21.80 -27.31
N HIS A 128 11.69 -22.44 -27.71
CA HIS A 128 11.35 -23.83 -27.37
C HIS A 128 11.36 -24.75 -28.61
N LYS A 129 12.20 -24.49 -29.62
CA LYS A 129 12.23 -25.25 -30.89
C LYS A 129 10.86 -25.40 -31.58
N GLY A 130 9.95 -24.44 -31.40
CA GLY A 130 8.60 -24.50 -31.96
C GLY A 130 7.58 -25.26 -31.10
N GLU A 131 7.95 -25.78 -29.93
CA GLU A 131 7.00 -26.30 -28.95
C GLU A 131 6.16 -25.16 -28.37
N ARG A 132 4.95 -25.01 -28.90
CA ARG A 132 3.94 -24.07 -28.40
C ARG A 132 3.10 -24.74 -27.33
N VAL A 133 2.73 -23.99 -26.31
CA VAL A 133 1.74 -24.42 -25.31
C VAL A 133 0.44 -23.72 -25.63
N SER A 134 -0.61 -24.49 -25.94
CA SER A 134 -1.95 -23.96 -26.15
C SER A 134 -2.61 -23.49 -24.86
N ASP A 135 -3.60 -22.62 -24.98
CA ASP A 135 -4.42 -22.21 -23.83
C ASP A 135 -5.09 -23.41 -23.16
N GLY A 136 -5.13 -23.37 -21.84
CA GLY A 136 -5.71 -24.42 -21.01
C GLY A 136 -4.90 -24.71 -19.76
N ARG A 137 -5.24 -25.82 -19.10
CA ARG A 137 -4.70 -26.21 -17.80
C ARG A 137 -3.18 -26.31 -17.77
N GLU A 138 -2.58 -26.84 -18.84
CA GLU A 138 -1.13 -27.02 -18.94
C GLU A 138 -0.38 -25.68 -18.92
N LEU A 139 -0.88 -24.68 -19.66
CA LEU A 139 -0.31 -23.35 -19.69
C LEU A 139 -0.34 -22.70 -18.31
N GLU A 140 -1.48 -22.74 -17.64
CA GLU A 140 -1.65 -22.18 -16.30
C GLU A 140 -0.77 -22.87 -15.26
N MET A 141 -0.59 -24.19 -15.35
CA MET A 141 0.36 -24.92 -14.51
C MET A 141 1.81 -24.46 -14.73
N ARG A 142 2.22 -24.27 -15.99
CA ARG A 142 3.57 -23.79 -16.33
C ARG A 142 3.80 -22.35 -15.87
N LEU A 143 2.81 -21.48 -16.01
CA LEU A 143 2.86 -20.10 -15.52
C LEU A 143 2.98 -20.06 -13.99
N ASN A 144 2.20 -20.87 -13.27
CA ASN A 144 2.29 -20.97 -11.80
C ASN A 144 3.64 -21.51 -11.33
N ALA A 145 4.16 -22.55 -11.98
CA ALA A 145 5.46 -23.14 -11.62
C ALA A 145 6.65 -22.22 -11.93
N ALA A 146 6.48 -21.27 -12.85
CA ALA A 146 7.50 -20.30 -13.23
C ALA A 146 7.57 -19.07 -12.32
N ARG A 147 6.67 -18.97 -11.33
CA ARG A 147 6.55 -17.85 -10.41
C ARG A 147 7.68 -17.89 -9.38
N THR A 148 8.38 -16.77 -9.18
CA THR A 148 9.38 -16.58 -8.13
C THR A 148 9.00 -15.34 -7.31
N ILE A 149 8.95 -15.49 -5.99
CA ILE A 149 8.67 -14.42 -5.01
C ILE A 149 10.01 -14.08 -4.33
N HIS A 150 10.33 -12.80 -4.19
CA HIS A 150 11.51 -12.31 -3.48
C HIS A 150 11.18 -11.87 -2.05
#